data_AF-A0AAD9SBH9-F1
#
_entry.id   AF-A0AAD9SBH9-F1
#
_cell.length_a   1.000
_cell.length_b   1.000
_cell.length_c   1.000
_cell.angle_alpha   90.00
_cell.angle_beta   90.00
_cell.angle_gamma   90.00
#
_symmetry.space_group_name_H-M   'P 1'
#
loop_
_entity.id
_entity.type
_entity.pdbx_description
1 polymer ?
#
loop_
_entity_poly.entity_id
_entity_poly.type
_entity_poly.pdbx_seq_one_letter_code
_entity_poly.pdbx_strand_id
1 'polypeptide(L)' 'MTSIEDLESKLAEVQAMLAAKGTNISKKQWLIEWKILREELTEAKRTSAPKNTAAPESKSEDQQKTASDVT' A
#
# COMPACT_ATOMS: atom_id res chain seq x y z
N MET A 1 -5.66 17.19 -2.67
CA MET A 1 -5.17 15.84 -2.34
C MET A 1 -5.58 15.58 -0.90
N THR A 2 -6.19 14.44 -0.60
CA THR A 2 -6.44 14.05 0.80
C THR A 2 -5.08 13.71 1.43
N SER A 3 -4.70 14.41 2.49
CA SER A 3 -3.42 14.14 3.16
C SER A 3 -3.48 12.81 3.90
N ILE A 4 -2.33 12.16 4.13
CA ILE A 4 -2.26 10.92 4.93
C ILE A 4 -2.87 11.15 6.32
N GLU A 5 -2.64 12.33 6.92
CA GLU A 5 -3.22 12.72 8.21
C GLU A 5 -4.76 12.81 8.17
N ASP A 6 -5.35 13.28 7.06
CA ASP A 6 -6.80 13.31 6.89
C ASP A 6 -7.38 11.89 6.78
N LEU A 7 -6.68 10.99 6.08
CA LEU A 7 -7.07 9.59 5.97
C LEU A 7 -6.98 8.88 7.32
N GLU A 8 -5.93 9.14 8.10
CA GLU A 8 -5.78 8.61 9.47
C GLU A 8 -6.88 9.11 10.40
N SER A 9 -7.21 10.41 10.32
CA SER A 9 -8.27 11.02 11.13
C SER A 9 -9.64 10.42 10.84
N LYS A 10 -9.98 10.26 9.55
CA LYS A 10 -11.25 9.62 9.14
C LYS A 10 -11.32 8.16 9.55
N LEU A 11 -10.21 7.43 9.47
CA LEU A 11 -10.15 6.02 9.85
C LEU A 11 -10.38 5.84 11.36
N ALA A 12 -9.85 6.75 12.19
CA ALA A 12 -10.12 6.81 13.62
C ALA A 12 -11.59 7.13 13.94
N GLU A 13 -12.21 8.05 13.20
CA GLU A 13 -13.63 8.39 13.34
C GLU A 13 -14.54 7.19 13.01
N VAL A 14 -14.27 6.50 11.90
CA VAL A 14 -15.03 5.29 11.51
C VAL A 14 -14.83 4.15 12.53
N GLN A 15 -13.63 4.02 13.11
CA GLN A 15 -13.40 3.08 14.22
C GLN A 15 -14.22 3.43 15.46
N ALA A 16 -14.32 4.71 15.81
CA ALA A 16 -15.16 5.16 16.93
C ALA A 16 -16.64 4.86 16.66
N MET A 17 -17.12 5.07 15.42
CA MET A 17 -18.49 4.74 15.00
C MET A 17 -18.77 3.23 15.02
N LEU A 18 -17.78 2.40 14.69
CA LEU A 18 -17.86 0.93 14.80
C LEU A 18 -17.92 0.45 16.25
N ALA A 19 -17.16 1.11 17.14
CA ALA A 19 -17.14 0.81 18.58
C ALA A 19 -18.40 1.29 19.30
N ALA A 20 -19.04 2.35 18.80
CA ALA A 20 -20.33 2.81 19.31
C ALA A 20 -21.41 1.72 19.15
N LYS A 21 -22.41 1.71 20.05
CA LYS A 21 -23.57 0.81 19.98
C LYS A 21 -24.53 1.23 18.86
N GLY A 22 -24.07 1.20 17.62
CA GLY A 22 -24.89 1.35 16.41
C GLY A 22 -25.60 0.04 16.04
N THR A 23 -26.59 0.13 15.15
CA THR A 23 -27.30 -1.05 14.62
C THR A 23 -26.35 -1.89 13.74
N ASN A 24 -26.66 -3.20 13.58
CA ASN A 24 -25.86 -4.12 12.77
C ASN A 24 -25.70 -3.66 11.30
N ILE A 25 -26.70 -2.94 10.76
CA ILE A 25 -26.67 -2.41 9.39
C ILE A 25 -25.66 -1.26 9.30
N SER A 26 -25.69 -0.32 10.24
CA SER A 26 -24.71 0.77 10.31
C SER A 26 -23.30 0.23 10.48
N LYS A 27 -23.09 -0.79 11.31
CA LYS A 27 -21.77 -1.43 11.48
C LYS A 27 -21.21 -2.02 10.19
N LYS A 28 -22.05 -2.64 9.35
CA LYS A 28 -21.60 -3.16 8.05
C LYS A 28 -21.16 -2.04 7.10
N GLN A 29 -21.90 -0.93 7.07
CA GLN A 29 -21.53 0.25 6.27
C GLN A 29 -20.20 0.83 6.72
N TRP A 30 -20.05 1.07 8.03
CA TRP A 30 -18.80 1.57 8.61
C TRP A 30 -17.62 0.61 8.38
N LEU A 31 -17.84 -0.70 8.38
CA LEU A 31 -16.81 -1.70 8.06
C LEU A 31 -16.35 -1.62 6.60
N ILE A 32 -17.25 -1.31 5.66
CA ILE A 32 -16.91 -1.13 4.25
C ILE A 32 -16.09 0.15 4.09
N GLU A 33 -16.55 1.26 4.69
CA GLU A 33 -15.81 2.53 4.67
C GLU A 33 -14.42 2.41 5.29
N TRP A 34 -14.29 1.69 6.41
CA TRP A 34 -13.01 1.44 7.05
C TRP A 34 -12.02 0.71 6.13
N LYS A 35 -12.50 -0.28 5.36
CA LYS A 35 -11.65 -1.01 4.40
C LYS A 35 -11.17 -0.11 3.27
N ILE A 36 -12.07 0.70 2.71
CA ILE A 36 -11.74 1.63 1.61
C ILE A 36 -10.69 2.63 2.09
N LEU A 37 -10.93 3.28 3.24
CA LEU A 37 -9.99 4.26 3.81
C LEU A 37 -8.63 3.63 4.13
N ARG A 38 -8.60 2.37 4.59
CA ARG A 38 -7.36 1.65 4.86
C ARG A 38 -6.57 1.37 3.58
N GLU A 39 -7.24 0.99 2.50
CA GLU A 39 -6.60 0.80 1.19
C GLU A 39 -6.05 2.12 0.64
N GLU A 40 -6.85 3.20 0.68
CA GLU A 40 -6.40 4.53 0.27
C GLU A 40 -5.20 5.00 1.08
N LEU A 41 -5.19 4.78 2.39
CA LEU A 41 -4.07 5.11 3.27
C LEU A 41 -2.83 4.27 2.95
N THR A 42 -3.00 2.99 2.62
CA THR A 42 -1.88 2.11 2.25
C THR A 42 -1.26 2.56 0.93
N GLU A 43 -2.08 2.94 -0.05
CA GLU A 43 -1.64 3.45 -1.35
C GLU A 43 -0.99 4.83 -1.21
N ALA A 44 -1.57 5.72 -0.41
CA ALA A 44 -1.00 7.03 -0.09
C ALA A 44 0.35 6.90 0.63
N LYS A 45 0.49 5.96 1.57
CA LYS A 45 1.77 5.67 2.23
C LYS A 45 2.77 5.04 1.27
N ARG A 46 2.36 4.20 0.32
CA ARG A 46 3.24 3.65 -0.72
C ARG A 46 3.77 4.71 -1.68
N THR A 47 2.92 5.65 -2.06
CA THR A 47 3.28 6.75 -2.97
C THR A 47 4.07 7.86 -2.28
N SER A 48 3.85 8.06 -0.98
CA SER A 48 4.59 9.03 -0.14
C SER A 48 5.84 8.46 0.52
N ALA A 49 5.95 7.13 0.63
CA ALA A 49 7.21 6.49 0.95
C ALA A 49 8.21 6.90 -0.13
N PRO A 50 9.44 7.32 0.23
CA PRO A 50 10.47 7.46 -0.79
C PRO A 50 10.49 6.13 -1.55
N LYS A 51 10.49 6.21 -2.88
CA LYS A 51 10.99 5.13 -3.72
C LYS A 51 12.42 4.88 -3.23
N ASN A 52 12.57 4.12 -2.15
CA ASN A 52 13.82 3.49 -1.85
C ASN A 52 13.89 2.45 -2.96
N THR A 53 14.59 2.88 -4.00
CA THR A 53 15.18 2.15 -5.08
C THR A 53 15.70 0.81 -4.55
N ALA A 54 14.81 -0.14 -4.32
CA ALA A 54 15.06 -1.50 -4.76
C ALA A 54 14.84 -1.45 -6.26
N ALA A 55 15.80 -0.83 -6.96
CA ALA A 55 16.11 -1.30 -8.28
C ALA A 55 16.20 -2.82 -8.17
N PRO A 56 15.56 -3.61 -9.04
CA PRO A 56 16.21 -4.83 -9.45
C PRO A 56 17.52 -4.36 -10.10
N GLU A 57 18.57 -4.21 -9.28
CA GLU A 57 19.92 -4.02 -9.78
C GLU A 57 20.19 -5.20 -10.70
N SER A 58 20.47 -4.85 -11.95
CA SER A 58 20.81 -5.76 -13.03
C SER A 58 21.71 -6.89 -12.54
N LYS A 59 21.23 -8.11 -12.68
CA LYS A 59 22.08 -9.18 -13.18
C LYS A 59 21.52 -9.63 -14.52
N SER A 60 21.70 -8.77 -15.52
CA SER A 60 21.95 -9.27 -16.88
C SER A 60 23.22 -10.09 -16.78
N GLU A 61 23.07 -11.40 -16.57
CA GLU A 61 24.12 -12.36 -16.81
C GLU A 61 24.30 -12.42 -18.33
N ASP A 62 25.11 -11.49 -18.83
CA ASP A 62 25.73 -11.55 -20.14
C ASP A 62 26.49 -12.88 -20.17
N GLN A 63 25.88 -13.88 -20.81
CA GLN A 63 26.52 -15.17 -21.02
C GLN A 63 27.73 -14.92 -21.92
N GLN A 64 28.86 -14.83 -21.23
CA GLN A 64 30.18 -14.63 -21.78
C GLN A 64 30.44 -15.70 -22.83
N LYS A 65 30.44 -15.25 -24.07
CA LYS A 65 30.92 -15.92 -25.27
C LYS A 65 32.32 -16.49 -25.01
N THR A 66 32.45 -17.76 -24.65
CA THR A 66 33.72 -18.49 -24.77
C THR A 66 33.72 -19.25 -26.09
N ALA A 67 33.91 -18.49 -27.17
CA ALA A 67 34.52 -19.04 -28.38
C ALA A 67 36.03 -18.76 -28.26
N SER A 68 36.79 -19.79 -27.93
CA SER A 68 38.23 -19.83 -28.20
C SER A 68 38.57 -21.23 -28.69
N ASP A 69 38.87 -21.21 -29.98
CA ASP A 69 39.34 -22.20 -30.93
C ASP A 69 40.70 -22.84 -30.52
N VAL A 70 41.02 -23.99 -31.13
CA VAL A 70 42.39 -24.55 -31.31
C VAL A 70 43.07 -25.12 -30.05
N THR A 71 43.23 -26.44 -29.89
CA THR A 71 44.17 -27.33 -30.62
C THR A 71 43.80 -28.80 -30.40
#